data_AF-A0A2H0NCK0-F1
#
_entry.id   AF-A0A2H0NCK0-F1
#
_cell.length_a   1.000
_cell.length_b   1.000
_cell.length_c   1.000
_cell.angle_alpha   90.00
_cell.angle_beta   90.00
_cell.angle_gamma   90.00
#
_symmetry.space_group_name_H-M   'P 1'
#
loop_
_entity.id
_entity.type
_entity.pdbx_description
1 polymer ?
#
loop_
_entity_poly.entity_id
_entity_poly.type
_entity_poly.pdbx_seq_one_letter_code
_entity_poly.pdbx_strand_id
1 'polypeptide(L)'
;MSAKNKLQVLFAGAELAPLVKAGGLGDVMGSLPQALAKLGVTIKVIIPFYGLINKAKYKIRLAKKNISFEIEGGQVHFDLYQTVLPQSRVSVFLIKNKLFNPHKIYLGGRRYLKNRVYSREIGDVERFVFFSKAVVRTVEAMKWSIDIIHCHDWHTALIPTFVDEYSLADKNFYNIKTLFTIHNLANQGVAGLDIVDYANLHQQLTLALMEDYYDCDGRIIDLMKIGILSADFINTVSPTYAQEILTKEYGEDLEKYLQRRKKHLVGILNGLDLGLFNPQKDKFIKKKYSVKNFAVAKSVNKKYLQQRSKLPQRSDIPLFGLVTRLVEQKGLDILLPALENLLADYQLQVVILGTGRPQYEQVLKKLAKKYPEKLKTNLIFDLSLAQQIYAGADFFLMPSSFEPCGLGQMIAMRYGAVPLARQTGGLKDTIINNKTGLLFQKYTVSEMKKILKKAIKIYQHPAKMKKLVVRGMKEDFSWQASAEKYLKLYQKLK
;
A
#
# COMPACT_ATOMS: atom_id res chain seq x y z
N MET A 1 -0.98 35.26 15.40
CA MET A 1 -0.45 34.97 14.05
C MET A 1 -1.60 35.05 13.07
N SER A 2 -1.58 36.01 12.15
CA SER A 2 -2.65 36.22 11.17
C SER A 2 -2.87 34.98 10.30
N ALA A 3 -4.08 34.83 9.78
CA ALA A 3 -4.52 33.77 8.89
C ALA A 3 -3.78 33.79 7.53
N LYS A 4 -2.46 33.61 7.52
CA LYS A 4 -1.69 33.33 6.31
C LYS A 4 -2.12 31.96 5.77
N ASN A 5 -2.56 31.97 4.51
CA ASN A 5 -3.11 30.85 3.72
C ASN A 5 -2.64 29.46 4.16
N LYS A 6 -3.46 28.76 4.96
CA LYS A 6 -3.25 27.34 5.24
C LYS A 6 -3.41 26.56 3.96
N LEU A 7 -2.36 25.83 3.58
CA LEU A 7 -2.35 24.93 2.42
C LEU A 7 -3.57 23.99 2.45
N GLN A 8 -4.32 23.95 1.34
CA GLN A 8 -5.52 23.13 1.13
C GLN A 8 -5.18 21.94 0.21
N VAL A 9 -5.25 20.72 0.74
CA VAL A 9 -4.96 19.50 -0.04
C VAL A 9 -6.17 18.58 -0.09
N LEU A 10 -6.54 18.15 -1.31
CA LEU A 10 -7.55 17.13 -1.56
C LEU A 10 -6.86 15.81 -1.87
N PHE A 11 -6.99 14.83 -0.99
CA PHE A 11 -6.53 13.46 -1.21
C PHE A 11 -7.61 12.69 -1.98
N ALA A 12 -7.24 12.07 -3.10
CA ALA A 12 -8.10 11.18 -3.86
C ALA A 12 -7.53 9.76 -3.87
N GLY A 13 -8.37 8.75 -3.61
CA GLY A 13 -7.94 7.35 -3.67
C GLY A 13 -9.10 6.35 -3.67
N ALA A 14 -8.80 5.09 -3.97
CA ALA A 14 -9.78 4.01 -3.97
C ALA A 14 -10.07 3.42 -2.58
N GLU A 15 -9.19 3.64 -1.61
CA GLU A 15 -9.28 3.04 -0.28
C GLU A 15 -9.10 4.09 0.83
N LEU A 16 -9.67 3.84 2.01
CA LEU A 16 -9.52 4.66 3.20
C LEU A 16 -9.78 3.86 4.46
N ALA A 17 -8.74 3.48 5.19
CA ALA A 17 -8.92 2.86 6.51
C ALA A 17 -9.47 3.90 7.52
N PRO A 18 -10.43 3.55 8.40
CA PRO A 18 -11.06 2.22 8.58
C PRO A 18 -12.36 2.04 7.80
N LEU A 19 -12.74 2.97 6.91
CA LEU A 19 -14.02 2.91 6.18
C LEU A 19 -14.06 1.73 5.20
N VAL A 20 -12.99 1.59 4.40
CA VAL A 20 -12.87 0.58 3.35
C VAL A 20 -11.39 0.37 3.00
N LYS A 21 -10.93 -0.89 2.97
CA LYS A 21 -9.51 -1.22 2.76
C LYS A 21 -9.35 -2.60 2.12
N ALA A 22 -8.43 -2.72 1.18
CA ALA A 22 -7.94 -3.99 0.64
C ALA A 22 -6.42 -4.14 0.75
N GLY A 23 -5.65 -3.05 0.71
CA GLY A 23 -4.20 -3.07 0.72
C GLY A 23 -3.56 -1.96 1.56
N GLY A 24 -2.28 -1.71 1.31
CA GLY A 24 -1.50 -0.66 2.00
C GLY A 24 -1.95 0.75 1.66
N LEU A 25 -2.56 0.97 0.49
CA LEU A 25 -3.12 2.26 0.08
C LEU A 25 -4.10 2.80 1.13
N GLY A 26 -5.02 1.95 1.62
CA GLY A 26 -5.99 2.34 2.64
C GLY A 26 -5.34 2.77 3.96
N ASP A 27 -4.19 2.21 4.34
CA ASP A 27 -3.45 2.62 5.54
C ASP A 27 -2.83 4.02 5.37
N VAL A 28 -2.28 4.30 4.19
CA VAL A 28 -1.73 5.63 3.87
C VAL A 28 -2.84 6.67 3.87
N MET A 29 -3.92 6.42 3.13
CA MET A 29 -5.10 7.29 3.06
C MET A 29 -5.75 7.51 4.44
N GLY A 30 -5.69 6.51 5.33
CA GLY A 30 -6.22 6.61 6.69
C GLY A 30 -5.33 7.37 7.66
N SER A 31 -4.02 7.48 7.41
CA SER A 31 -3.06 7.95 8.43
C SER A 31 -2.30 9.22 8.03
N LEU A 32 -1.84 9.31 6.78
CA LEU A 32 -1.08 10.46 6.28
C LEU A 32 -1.91 11.76 6.33
N PRO A 33 -3.20 11.79 5.92
CA PRO A 33 -4.06 12.96 6.10
C PRO A 33 -4.12 13.47 7.54
N GLN A 34 -4.18 12.56 8.52
CA GLN A 34 -4.23 12.95 9.94
C GLN A 34 -2.91 13.55 10.41
N ALA A 35 -1.78 13.00 9.98
CA ALA A 35 -0.46 13.50 10.32
C ALA A 35 -0.21 14.89 9.71
N LEU A 36 -0.57 15.10 8.44
CA LEU A 36 -0.48 16.41 7.79
C LEU A 36 -1.43 17.44 8.40
N ALA A 37 -2.63 17.04 8.81
CA ALA A 37 -3.56 17.93 9.50
C ALA A 37 -2.99 18.44 10.84
N LYS A 38 -2.22 17.61 11.56
CA LYS A 38 -1.51 18.04 12.77
C LYS A 38 -0.39 19.04 12.49
N LEU A 39 0.18 19.01 11.28
CA LEU A 39 1.16 19.99 10.79
C LEU A 39 0.51 21.27 10.24
N GLY A 40 -0.81 21.43 10.36
CA GLY A 40 -1.51 22.66 9.98
C GLY A 40 -2.02 22.71 8.53
N VAL A 41 -1.87 21.61 7.77
CA VAL A 41 -2.46 21.50 6.43
C VAL A 41 -3.96 21.26 6.54
N THR A 42 -4.77 21.94 5.73
CA THR A 42 -6.20 21.65 5.66
C THR A 42 -6.43 20.52 4.67
N ILE A 43 -6.90 19.38 5.17
CA ILE A 43 -7.04 18.16 4.38
C ILE A 43 -8.51 17.82 4.15
N LYS A 44 -8.85 17.50 2.90
CA LYS A 44 -10.06 16.79 2.51
C LYS A 44 -9.64 15.45 1.90
N VAL A 45 -10.41 14.40 2.15
CA VAL A 45 -10.21 13.09 1.51
C VAL A 45 -11.46 12.76 0.71
N ILE A 46 -11.31 12.29 -0.53
CA ILE A 46 -12.41 11.85 -1.37
C ILE A 46 -12.16 10.42 -1.86
N ILE A 47 -13.16 9.56 -1.69
CA ILE A 47 -13.15 8.16 -2.14
C ILE A 47 -14.53 7.79 -2.73
N PRO A 48 -14.66 6.66 -3.45
CA PRO A 48 -15.98 6.15 -3.83
C PRO A 48 -16.81 5.68 -2.62
N PHE A 49 -18.13 5.81 -2.70
CA PHE A 49 -19.05 5.30 -1.68
C PHE A 49 -19.45 3.85 -1.97
N TYR A 50 -18.57 2.92 -1.60
CA TYR A 50 -18.80 1.48 -1.76
C TYR A 50 -19.97 0.95 -0.94
N GLY A 51 -20.70 -0.04 -1.46
CA GLY A 51 -21.83 -0.68 -0.76
C GLY A 51 -21.48 -1.30 0.60
N LEU A 52 -20.22 -1.67 0.81
CA LEU A 52 -19.73 -2.21 2.09
C LEU A 52 -19.50 -1.16 3.20
N ILE A 53 -19.50 0.14 2.86
CA ILE A 53 -19.28 1.20 3.85
C ILE A 53 -20.54 1.38 4.69
N ASN A 54 -20.42 1.12 6.00
CA ASN A 54 -21.53 1.27 6.93
C ASN A 54 -21.86 2.75 7.21
N LYS A 55 -22.94 3.23 6.59
CA LYS A 55 -23.43 4.62 6.70
C LYS A 55 -23.68 5.05 8.15
N ALA A 56 -24.33 4.20 8.95
CA ALA A 56 -24.69 4.50 10.33
C ALA A 56 -23.47 4.57 11.25
N LYS A 57 -22.59 3.56 11.18
CA LYS A 57 -21.35 3.47 11.96
C LYS A 57 -20.48 4.71 11.80
N TYR A 58 -20.36 5.21 10.58
CA TYR A 58 -19.53 6.37 10.26
C TYR A 58 -20.33 7.67 10.17
N LYS A 59 -21.58 7.72 10.65
CA LYS A 59 -22.41 8.95 10.69
C LYS A 59 -22.42 9.71 9.35
N ILE A 60 -22.48 8.99 8.24
CA ILE A 60 -22.35 9.56 6.89
C ILE A 60 -23.64 10.30 6.51
N ARG A 61 -23.50 11.55 6.04
CA ARG A 61 -24.61 12.45 5.69
C ARG A 61 -24.48 12.94 4.26
N LEU A 62 -25.60 13.28 3.63
CA LEU A 62 -25.59 13.89 2.30
C LEU A 62 -24.96 15.29 2.39
N ALA A 63 -24.04 15.61 1.47
CA ALA A 63 -23.40 16.91 1.34
C ALA A 63 -23.98 17.70 0.17
N LYS A 64 -24.15 17.04 -0.98
CA LYS A 64 -24.75 17.63 -2.19
C LYS A 64 -25.39 16.54 -3.04
N LYS A 65 -26.56 16.81 -3.61
CA LYS A 65 -27.31 15.86 -4.44
C LYS A 65 -27.12 16.19 -5.93
N ASN A 66 -27.20 15.16 -6.76
CA ASN A 66 -27.39 15.28 -8.21
C ASN A 66 -26.32 16.12 -8.94
N ILE A 67 -25.05 16.00 -8.55
CA ILE A 67 -23.94 16.59 -9.30
C ILE A 67 -23.82 15.82 -10.61
N SER A 68 -23.70 16.53 -11.73
CA SER A 68 -23.70 15.92 -13.05
C SER A 68 -22.48 16.30 -13.88
N PHE A 69 -22.12 15.41 -14.81
CA PHE A 69 -21.16 15.65 -15.88
C PHE A 69 -21.42 14.70 -17.06
N GLU A 70 -20.75 14.95 -18.17
CA GLU A 70 -20.87 14.13 -19.38
C GLU A 70 -19.81 13.01 -19.40
N ILE A 71 -20.25 11.79 -19.71
CA ILE A 71 -19.43 10.60 -19.95
C ILE A 71 -20.11 9.78 -21.06
N GLU A 72 -19.35 9.23 -22.00
CA GLU A 72 -19.90 8.45 -23.13
C GLU A 72 -21.01 9.19 -23.92
N GLY A 73 -20.86 10.50 -24.13
CA GLY A 73 -21.87 11.34 -24.81
C GLY A 73 -23.20 11.51 -24.05
N GLY A 74 -23.27 11.05 -22.79
CA GLY A 74 -24.47 11.08 -21.97
C GLY A 74 -24.26 11.82 -20.64
N GLN A 75 -25.33 12.44 -20.15
CA GLN A 75 -25.34 13.07 -18.83
C GLN A 75 -25.44 11.99 -17.74
N VAL A 76 -24.45 11.95 -16.85
CA VAL A 76 -24.48 11.10 -15.65
C VAL A 76 -24.55 11.94 -14.38
N HIS A 77 -25.06 11.32 -13.31
CA HIS A 77 -25.28 11.96 -12.02
C HIS A 77 -24.65 11.16 -10.87
N PHE A 78 -24.23 11.87 -9.82
CA PHE A 78 -23.83 11.27 -8.55
C PHE A 78 -24.22 12.15 -7.37
N ASP A 79 -24.29 11.54 -6.19
CA ASP A 79 -24.48 12.24 -4.93
C ASP A 79 -23.18 12.30 -4.15
N LEU A 80 -22.90 13.43 -3.52
CA LEU A 80 -21.78 13.62 -2.62
C LEU A 80 -22.24 13.44 -1.18
N TYR A 81 -21.62 12.52 -0.46
CA TYR A 81 -21.81 12.33 0.97
C TYR A 81 -20.56 12.79 1.73
N GLN A 82 -20.71 13.06 3.02
CA GLN A 82 -19.61 13.48 3.90
C GLN A 82 -19.64 12.80 5.26
N THR A 83 -18.46 12.68 5.85
CA THR A 83 -18.21 12.28 7.23
C THR A 83 -16.86 12.84 7.71
N VAL A 84 -16.44 12.47 8.91
CA VAL A 84 -15.13 12.78 9.48
C VAL A 84 -14.38 11.47 9.69
N LEU A 85 -13.11 11.45 9.29
CA LEU A 85 -12.25 10.30 9.50
C LEU A 85 -12.11 10.02 11.02
N PRO A 86 -12.39 8.79 11.50
CA PRO A 86 -12.43 8.49 12.93
C PRO A 86 -11.17 8.94 13.69
N GLN A 87 -11.37 9.46 14.90
CA GLN A 87 -10.30 9.95 15.79
C GLN A 87 -9.49 11.13 15.20
N SER A 88 -10.03 11.83 14.20
CA SER A 88 -9.39 12.97 13.56
C SER A 88 -10.38 14.11 13.29
N ARG A 89 -9.89 15.20 12.71
CA ARG A 89 -10.71 16.32 12.19
C ARG A 89 -10.74 16.37 10.65
N VAL A 90 -10.25 15.33 9.98
CA VAL A 90 -10.15 15.29 8.52
C VAL A 90 -11.52 15.01 7.92
N SER A 91 -11.99 15.92 7.06
CA SER A 91 -13.24 15.74 6.31
C SER A 91 -13.07 14.68 5.24
N VAL A 92 -14.02 13.75 5.18
CA VAL A 92 -14.08 12.68 4.19
C VAL A 92 -15.33 12.85 3.35
N PHE A 93 -15.17 12.80 2.04
CA PHE A 93 -16.22 12.88 1.05
C PHE A 93 -16.34 11.56 0.29
N LEU A 94 -17.58 11.15 0.01
CA LEU A 94 -17.90 9.85 -0.58
C LEU A 94 -18.75 10.06 -1.83
N ILE A 95 -18.27 9.63 -2.99
CA ILE A 95 -18.99 9.72 -4.26
C ILE A 95 -19.94 8.54 -4.41
N LYS A 96 -21.25 8.78 -4.33
CA LYS A 96 -22.29 7.75 -4.45
C LYS A 96 -22.85 7.69 -5.86
N ASN A 97 -22.64 6.54 -6.50
CA ASN A 97 -23.20 6.18 -7.80
C ASN A 97 -23.40 4.65 -7.86
N LYS A 98 -24.32 4.18 -8.74
CA LYS A 98 -24.59 2.74 -8.95
C LYS A 98 -23.33 1.92 -9.25
N LEU A 99 -22.33 2.51 -9.91
CA LEU A 99 -21.04 1.89 -10.22
C LEU A 99 -20.24 1.42 -8.99
N PHE A 100 -20.53 1.96 -7.80
CA PHE A 100 -19.85 1.60 -6.55
C PHE A 100 -20.76 0.83 -5.58
N ASN A 101 -21.97 0.46 -5.98
CA ASN A 101 -22.86 -0.35 -5.15
C ASN A 101 -22.35 -1.76 -4.79
N PRO A 102 -21.55 -2.46 -5.62
CA PRO A 102 -21.06 -3.79 -5.25
C PRO A 102 -20.35 -3.80 -3.89
N HIS A 103 -20.51 -4.89 -3.13
CA HIS A 103 -19.84 -5.12 -1.84
C HIS A 103 -18.36 -5.51 -2.00
N LYS A 104 -17.66 -4.93 -2.98
CA LYS A 104 -16.23 -5.12 -3.27
C LYS A 104 -15.61 -3.80 -3.71
N ILE A 105 -14.36 -3.57 -3.34
CA ILE A 105 -13.58 -2.40 -3.78
C ILE A 105 -13.24 -2.57 -5.26
N TYR A 106 -12.60 -3.70 -5.57
CA TYR A 106 -12.18 -4.11 -6.90
C TYR A 106 -13.07 -5.24 -7.38
N LEU A 107 -13.67 -5.09 -8.56
CA LEU A 107 -14.44 -6.14 -9.21
C LEU A 107 -13.53 -7.12 -9.95
N GLY A 108 -12.33 -6.68 -10.31
CA GLY A 108 -11.48 -7.36 -11.29
C GLY A 108 -11.94 -7.07 -12.73
N GLY A 109 -11.09 -7.42 -13.69
CA GLY A 109 -11.29 -7.14 -15.13
C GLY A 109 -10.89 -5.71 -15.53
N ARG A 110 -10.34 -5.44 -16.74
CA ARG A 110 -10.03 -6.28 -17.91
C ARG A 110 -8.65 -6.93 -17.78
N ARG A 111 -8.52 -8.22 -18.15
CA ARG A 111 -7.23 -8.74 -18.59
C ARG A 111 -7.30 -8.69 -20.10
N TYR A 112 -6.50 -7.86 -20.76
CA TYR A 112 -6.39 -7.91 -22.21
C TYR A 112 -5.77 -9.27 -22.57
N LEU A 113 -6.61 -10.28 -22.75
CA LEU A 113 -6.21 -11.53 -23.36
C LEU A 113 -6.01 -11.19 -24.82
N LYS A 114 -4.79 -11.45 -25.32
CA LYS A 114 -4.29 -11.05 -26.64
C LYS A 114 -5.20 -11.40 -27.83
N ASN A 115 -6.28 -12.16 -27.63
CA ASN A 115 -7.28 -12.52 -28.62
C ASN A 115 -8.65 -12.76 -27.93
N ARG A 116 -9.66 -11.93 -28.25
CA ARG A 116 -11.14 -12.15 -28.22
C ARG A 116 -11.98 -11.11 -27.45
N VAL A 117 -13.00 -10.65 -28.18
CA VAL A 117 -14.36 -10.15 -27.85
C VAL A 117 -14.53 -9.29 -26.59
N TYR A 118 -14.82 -8.01 -26.83
CA TYR A 118 -15.31 -7.01 -25.86
C TYR A 118 -16.49 -7.54 -25.04
N SER A 119 -16.34 -7.67 -23.72
CA SER A 119 -17.48 -7.78 -22.81
C SER A 119 -17.94 -6.38 -22.42
N ARG A 120 -19.22 -6.03 -22.66
CA ARG A 120 -19.84 -4.74 -22.27
C ARG A 120 -20.06 -4.56 -20.75
N GLU A 121 -19.46 -5.40 -19.90
CA GLU A 121 -19.56 -5.23 -18.46
C GLU A 121 -18.58 -4.15 -17.99
N ILE A 122 -19.09 -3.17 -17.24
CA ILE A 122 -18.29 -2.08 -16.66
C ILE A 122 -17.28 -2.68 -15.68
N GLY A 123 -15.99 -2.57 -16.02
CA GLY A 123 -14.87 -3.03 -15.23
C GLY A 123 -14.37 -2.00 -14.22
N ASP A 124 -13.25 -2.29 -13.56
CA ASP A 124 -12.67 -1.36 -12.61
C ASP A 124 -12.16 -0.09 -13.30
N VAL A 125 -11.67 -0.17 -14.54
CA VAL A 125 -11.14 1.00 -15.26
C VAL A 125 -12.21 2.05 -15.47
N GLU A 126 -13.36 1.69 -16.03
CA GLU A 126 -14.48 2.62 -16.27
C GLU A 126 -14.99 3.23 -14.96
N ARG A 127 -15.08 2.43 -13.88
CA ARG A 127 -15.46 2.92 -12.54
C ARG A 127 -14.49 4.00 -12.04
N PHE A 128 -13.19 3.83 -12.24
CA PHE A 128 -12.19 4.77 -11.76
C PHE A 128 -11.95 5.97 -12.69
N VAL A 129 -12.26 5.83 -13.98
CA VAL A 129 -12.41 6.98 -14.89
C VAL A 129 -13.58 7.86 -14.45
N PHE A 130 -14.76 7.25 -14.22
CA PHE A 130 -15.91 7.97 -13.64
C PHE A 130 -15.53 8.66 -12.33
N PHE A 131 -14.85 7.95 -11.42
CA PHE A 131 -14.42 8.51 -10.14
C PHE A 131 -13.50 9.71 -10.33
N SER A 132 -12.47 9.60 -11.18
CA SER A 132 -11.51 10.68 -11.44
C SER A 132 -12.20 11.94 -11.95
N LYS A 133 -13.13 11.81 -12.92
CA LYS A 133 -13.91 12.95 -13.43
C LYS A 133 -14.84 13.53 -12.36
N ALA A 134 -15.51 12.66 -11.59
CA ALA A 134 -16.40 13.06 -10.50
C ALA A 134 -15.67 13.82 -9.37
N VAL A 135 -14.38 13.54 -9.12
CA VAL A 135 -13.55 14.32 -8.17
C VAL A 135 -13.38 15.76 -8.63
N VAL A 136 -12.97 15.97 -9.89
CA VAL A 136 -12.79 17.32 -10.46
C VAL A 136 -14.13 18.08 -10.50
N ARG A 137 -15.22 17.43 -10.92
CA ARG A 137 -16.58 18.00 -10.85
C ARG A 137 -17.02 18.36 -9.43
N THR A 138 -16.56 17.61 -8.42
CA THR A 138 -16.87 17.93 -7.02
C THR A 138 -16.16 19.22 -6.59
N VAL A 139 -14.90 19.43 -6.99
CA VAL A 139 -14.16 20.67 -6.70
C VAL A 139 -14.90 21.89 -7.22
N GLU A 140 -15.34 21.84 -8.48
CA GLU A 140 -16.14 22.90 -9.11
C GLU A 140 -17.51 23.07 -8.44
N ALA A 141 -18.29 21.99 -8.34
CA ALA A 141 -19.65 22.06 -7.82
C ALA A 141 -19.72 22.53 -6.37
N MET A 142 -18.68 22.27 -5.57
CA MET A 142 -18.58 22.72 -4.19
C MET A 142 -17.85 24.06 -4.03
N LYS A 143 -17.34 24.64 -5.12
CA LYS A 143 -16.51 25.86 -5.14
C LYS A 143 -15.36 25.77 -4.14
N TRP A 144 -14.69 24.62 -4.10
CA TRP A 144 -13.56 24.41 -3.20
C TRP A 144 -12.33 25.14 -3.72
N SER A 145 -11.73 25.95 -2.85
CA SER A 145 -10.36 26.43 -3.05
C SER A 145 -9.40 25.33 -2.60
N ILE A 146 -8.75 24.71 -3.58
CA ILE A 146 -7.77 23.63 -3.40
C ILE A 146 -6.44 24.13 -3.94
N ASP A 147 -5.35 23.94 -3.18
CA ASP A 147 -4.00 24.23 -3.68
C ASP A 147 -3.42 23.00 -4.40
N ILE A 148 -3.65 21.81 -3.83
CA ILE A 148 -3.08 20.55 -4.34
C ILE A 148 -4.14 19.44 -4.35
N ILE A 149 -4.24 18.71 -5.45
CA ILE A 149 -4.90 17.40 -5.48
C ILE A 149 -3.83 16.31 -5.42
N HIS A 150 -3.87 15.51 -4.36
CA HIS A 150 -2.96 14.40 -4.12
C HIS A 150 -3.63 13.10 -4.55
N CYS A 151 -3.23 12.62 -5.72
CA CYS A 151 -3.72 11.44 -6.39
C CYS A 151 -2.93 10.20 -5.95
N HIS A 152 -3.60 9.09 -5.68
CA HIS A 152 -2.97 7.83 -5.28
C HIS A 152 -3.33 6.67 -6.22
N ASP A 153 -2.30 6.11 -6.86
CA ASP A 153 -2.36 5.01 -7.83
C ASP A 153 -3.25 5.26 -9.06
N TRP A 154 -3.22 4.29 -9.98
CA TRP A 154 -3.92 4.30 -11.27
C TRP A 154 -5.41 4.68 -11.19
N HIS A 155 -6.08 4.37 -10.07
CA HIS A 155 -7.48 4.71 -9.80
C HIS A 155 -7.81 6.21 -9.91
N THR A 156 -6.79 7.05 -9.77
CA THR A 156 -6.90 8.51 -9.75
C THR A 156 -6.00 9.18 -10.79
N ALA A 157 -5.42 8.39 -11.69
CA ALA A 157 -4.38 8.85 -12.58
C ALA A 157 -4.88 9.75 -13.72
N LEU A 158 -6.20 9.79 -13.97
CA LEU A 158 -6.80 10.76 -14.90
C LEU A 158 -7.13 12.10 -14.24
N ILE A 159 -7.09 12.22 -12.91
CA ILE A 159 -7.38 13.49 -12.25
C ILE A 159 -6.46 14.62 -12.75
N PRO A 160 -5.13 14.44 -12.87
CA PRO A 160 -4.27 15.50 -13.39
C PRO A 160 -4.68 15.95 -14.81
N THR A 161 -4.96 15.00 -15.70
CA THR A 161 -5.45 15.29 -17.06
C THR A 161 -6.75 16.11 -17.04
N PHE A 162 -7.70 15.76 -16.17
CA PHE A 162 -8.95 16.52 -16.05
C PHE A 162 -8.76 17.89 -15.39
N VAL A 163 -7.81 18.05 -14.47
CA VAL A 163 -7.46 19.37 -13.90
C VAL A 163 -6.93 20.28 -14.99
N ASP A 164 -6.03 19.78 -15.83
CA ASP A 164 -5.48 20.53 -16.96
C ASP A 164 -6.58 20.94 -17.95
N GLU A 165 -7.45 20.00 -18.33
CA GLU A 165 -8.61 20.27 -19.22
C GLU A 165 -9.52 21.36 -18.64
N TYR A 166 -9.87 21.25 -17.36
CA TYR A 166 -10.77 22.21 -16.70
C TYR A 166 -10.12 23.58 -16.51
N SER A 167 -8.79 23.64 -16.38
CA SER A 167 -8.05 24.89 -16.27
C SER A 167 -8.19 25.80 -17.49
N LEU A 168 -8.55 25.24 -18.65
CA LEU A 168 -8.81 25.99 -19.89
C LEU A 168 -10.13 26.78 -19.81
N ALA A 169 -11.09 26.33 -19.01
CA ALA A 169 -12.42 26.91 -18.91
C ALA A 169 -12.72 27.58 -17.55
N ASP A 170 -12.11 27.11 -16.46
CA ASP A 170 -12.35 27.59 -15.10
C ASP A 170 -11.05 27.98 -14.39
N LYS A 171 -10.93 29.27 -14.05
CA LYS A 171 -9.80 29.86 -13.34
C LYS A 171 -9.56 29.25 -11.96
N ASN A 172 -10.57 28.62 -11.34
CA ASN A 172 -10.41 27.90 -10.07
C ASN A 172 -9.43 26.72 -10.20
N PHE A 173 -9.27 26.15 -11.40
CA PHE A 173 -8.36 25.03 -11.66
C PHE A 173 -6.95 25.45 -12.07
N TYR A 174 -6.76 26.68 -12.59
CA TYR A 174 -5.48 27.16 -13.12
C TYR A 174 -4.31 27.06 -12.12
N ASN A 175 -4.58 27.28 -10.83
CA ASN A 175 -3.57 27.24 -9.77
C ASN A 175 -3.53 25.92 -9.01
N ILE A 176 -4.35 24.93 -9.37
CA ILE A 176 -4.36 23.63 -8.69
C ILE A 176 -3.15 22.82 -9.16
N LYS A 177 -2.34 22.38 -8.21
CA LYS A 177 -1.21 21.47 -8.46
C LYS A 177 -1.59 20.03 -8.20
N THR A 178 -0.93 19.11 -8.88
CA THR A 178 -1.22 17.68 -8.80
C THR A 178 0.02 16.91 -8.35
N LEU A 179 -0.15 16.12 -7.28
CA LEU A 179 0.86 15.17 -6.82
C LEU A 179 0.34 13.76 -7.06
N PHE A 180 1.09 12.96 -7.81
CA PHE A 180 0.73 11.56 -8.07
C PHE A 180 1.63 10.61 -7.27
N THR A 181 1.05 9.87 -6.32
CA THR A 181 1.75 8.83 -5.59
C THR A 181 1.56 7.46 -6.22
N ILE A 182 2.68 6.83 -6.55
CA ILE A 182 2.76 5.43 -6.97
C ILE A 182 3.03 4.57 -5.73
N HIS A 183 2.06 3.76 -5.28
CA HIS A 183 2.27 2.80 -4.20
C HIS A 183 2.79 1.45 -4.71
N ASN A 184 2.46 1.11 -5.96
CA ASN A 184 2.91 -0.11 -6.63
C ASN A 184 2.72 0.00 -8.15
N LEU A 185 3.73 -0.34 -8.95
CA LEU A 185 3.64 -0.37 -10.41
C LEU A 185 2.99 -1.64 -10.99
N ALA A 186 2.77 -2.68 -10.19
CA ALA A 186 2.21 -3.95 -10.68
C ALA A 186 0.73 -3.87 -11.13
N ASN A 187 0.00 -2.83 -10.75
CA ASN A 187 -1.37 -2.58 -11.23
C ASN A 187 -1.42 -1.19 -11.85
N GLN A 188 -1.67 -1.15 -13.16
CA GLN A 188 -1.52 0.07 -13.96
C GLN A 188 -2.84 0.62 -14.50
N GLY A 189 -3.93 -0.17 -14.43
CA GLY A 189 -5.23 0.23 -14.97
C GLY A 189 -5.24 0.25 -16.50
N VAL A 190 -4.80 -0.84 -17.13
CA VAL A 190 -4.72 -0.94 -18.59
C VAL A 190 -6.09 -1.21 -19.21
N ALA A 191 -6.46 -0.44 -20.24
CA ALA A 191 -7.71 -0.59 -21.00
C ALA A 191 -7.49 -0.45 -22.52
N GLY A 192 -8.54 -0.64 -23.30
CA GLY A 192 -8.54 -0.33 -24.74
C GLY A 192 -8.78 1.17 -24.96
N LEU A 193 -8.65 1.62 -26.22
CA LEU A 193 -8.89 3.01 -26.60
C LEU A 193 -10.32 3.50 -26.36
N ASP A 194 -11.28 2.58 -26.26
CA ASP A 194 -12.67 2.88 -25.94
C ASP A 194 -12.82 3.63 -24.61
N ILE A 195 -11.80 3.58 -23.74
CA ILE A 195 -11.79 4.38 -22.51
C ILE A 195 -11.67 5.89 -22.75
N VAL A 196 -11.08 6.32 -23.88
CA VAL A 196 -10.99 7.75 -24.26
C VAL A 196 -12.38 8.27 -24.59
N ASP A 197 -13.10 7.54 -25.44
CA ASP A 197 -14.47 7.84 -25.83
C ASP A 197 -15.40 7.80 -24.62
N TYR A 198 -15.25 6.76 -23.78
CA TYR A 198 -16.00 6.65 -22.52
C TYR A 198 -15.74 7.87 -21.63
N ALA A 199 -14.48 8.24 -21.39
CA ALA A 199 -14.12 9.39 -20.56
C ALA A 199 -14.57 10.74 -21.16
N ASN A 200 -15.02 10.75 -22.42
CA ASN A 200 -15.27 11.93 -23.24
C ASN A 200 -14.05 12.86 -23.26
N LEU A 201 -12.88 12.28 -23.52
CA LEU A 201 -11.62 13.00 -23.68
C LEU A 201 -11.47 13.37 -25.17
N HIS A 202 -11.82 14.60 -25.59
CA HIS A 202 -11.75 15.02 -27.00
C HIS A 202 -11.17 16.42 -27.25
N GLN A 203 -10.74 16.61 -28.51
CA GLN A 203 -10.20 17.78 -29.24
C GLN A 203 -8.68 17.93 -29.35
N GLN A 204 -7.88 17.62 -28.34
CA GLN A 204 -6.44 17.39 -28.48
C GLN A 204 -6.08 16.39 -27.41
N LEU A 205 -5.67 15.17 -27.79
CA LEU A 205 -5.08 14.23 -26.83
C LEU A 205 -4.01 15.03 -26.06
N THR A 206 -4.07 15.06 -24.72
CA THR A 206 -2.97 15.69 -23.95
C THR A 206 -1.66 15.04 -24.37
N LEU A 207 -0.51 15.72 -24.25
CA LEU A 207 0.78 15.15 -24.65
C LEU A 207 1.01 13.76 -24.04
N ALA A 208 0.53 13.54 -22.81
CA ALA A 208 0.52 12.25 -22.13
C ALA A 208 -0.33 11.20 -22.86
N LEU A 209 -1.57 11.53 -23.23
CA LEU A 209 -2.49 10.65 -23.96
C LEU A 209 -2.00 10.37 -25.40
N MET A 210 -1.44 11.37 -26.09
CA MET A 210 -0.84 11.19 -27.42
C MET A 210 0.30 10.19 -27.36
N GLU A 211 1.21 10.38 -26.40
CA GLU A 211 2.36 9.50 -26.24
C GLU A 211 1.95 8.08 -25.84
N ASP A 212 0.91 7.91 -25.04
CA ASP A 212 0.31 6.59 -24.76
C ASP A 212 -0.16 5.89 -26.02
N TYR A 213 -0.96 6.60 -26.81
CA TYR A 213 -1.53 6.11 -28.06
C TYR A 213 -0.44 5.61 -29.03
N TYR A 214 0.63 6.38 -29.25
CA TYR A 214 1.66 6.03 -30.23
C TYR A 214 2.63 4.94 -29.74
N ASP A 215 2.86 4.80 -28.43
CA ASP A 215 3.81 3.80 -27.90
C ASP A 215 3.30 2.35 -27.96
N CYS A 216 2.00 2.14 -28.12
CA CYS A 216 1.37 0.80 -28.09
C CYS A 216 0.64 0.45 -29.41
N ASP A 217 1.10 0.99 -30.54
CA ASP A 217 0.47 0.88 -31.85
C ASP A 217 -1.03 1.26 -31.84
N GLY A 218 -1.45 2.15 -30.94
CA GLY A 218 -2.84 2.57 -30.77
C GLY A 218 -3.78 1.46 -30.27
N ARG A 219 -3.31 0.49 -29.46
CA ARG A 219 -4.17 -0.64 -29.03
C ARG A 219 -4.63 -0.59 -27.57
N ILE A 220 -3.84 -0.01 -26.69
CA ILE A 220 -4.10 0.03 -25.24
C ILE A 220 -3.80 1.41 -24.67
N ILE A 221 -4.40 1.69 -23.52
CA ILE A 221 -4.13 2.84 -22.68
C ILE A 221 -3.69 2.38 -21.29
N ASP A 222 -2.59 2.95 -20.80
CA ASP A 222 -2.12 2.76 -19.43
C ASP A 222 -2.43 4.01 -18.58
N LEU A 223 -3.37 3.88 -17.65
CA LEU A 223 -3.73 4.99 -16.76
C LEU A 223 -2.58 5.41 -15.83
N MET A 224 -1.76 4.48 -15.33
CA MET A 224 -0.58 4.81 -14.53
C MET A 224 0.43 5.63 -15.33
N LYS A 225 0.67 5.26 -16.60
CA LYS A 225 1.51 6.05 -17.52
C LYS A 225 0.97 7.47 -17.69
N ILE A 226 -0.34 7.62 -17.94
CA ILE A 226 -0.97 8.94 -18.04
C ILE A 226 -0.77 9.75 -16.76
N GLY A 227 -0.98 9.15 -15.58
CA GLY A 227 -0.76 9.83 -14.30
C GLY A 227 0.69 10.30 -14.11
N ILE A 228 1.66 9.48 -14.52
CA ILE A 228 3.09 9.83 -14.51
C ILE A 228 3.39 11.00 -15.44
N LEU A 229 2.80 11.02 -16.63
CA LEU A 229 3.09 12.03 -17.64
C LEU A 229 2.35 13.35 -17.36
N SER A 230 1.13 13.31 -16.81
CA SER A 230 0.28 14.49 -16.60
C SER A 230 0.48 15.20 -15.27
N ALA A 231 0.87 14.52 -14.18
CA ALA A 231 0.97 15.19 -12.87
C ALA A 231 2.07 16.26 -12.83
N ASP A 232 1.94 17.29 -11.98
CA ASP A 232 3.03 18.28 -11.77
C ASP A 232 4.25 17.63 -11.10
N PHE A 233 4.00 16.74 -10.14
CA PHE A 233 5.04 15.99 -9.43
C PHE A 233 4.62 14.56 -9.13
N ILE A 234 5.61 13.69 -8.98
CA ILE A 234 5.42 12.28 -8.71
C ILE A 234 6.14 11.94 -7.41
N ASN A 235 5.52 11.14 -6.57
CA ASN A 235 6.25 10.46 -5.52
C ASN A 235 5.97 8.96 -5.49
N THR A 236 6.87 8.22 -4.88
CA THR A 236 6.61 6.83 -4.50
C THR A 236 6.94 6.63 -3.03
N VAL A 237 6.65 5.43 -2.52
CA VAL A 237 6.55 5.14 -1.09
C VAL A 237 7.87 4.74 -0.42
N SER A 238 9.01 4.90 -1.11
CA SER A 238 10.34 4.85 -0.49
C SER A 238 11.45 5.45 -1.38
N PRO A 239 12.52 6.03 -0.79
CA PRO A 239 13.67 6.55 -1.54
C PRO A 239 14.38 5.54 -2.46
N THR A 240 14.63 4.33 -1.97
CA THR A 240 15.27 3.28 -2.77
C THR A 240 14.35 2.86 -3.91
N TYR A 241 13.05 2.66 -3.65
CA TYR A 241 12.14 2.24 -4.70
C TYR A 241 12.02 3.30 -5.81
N ALA A 242 12.07 4.59 -5.45
CA ALA A 242 12.13 5.69 -6.42
C ALA A 242 13.32 5.61 -7.39
N GLN A 243 14.43 4.99 -6.98
CA GLN A 243 15.56 4.71 -7.86
C GLN A 243 15.39 3.39 -8.62
N GLU A 244 14.84 2.36 -7.96
CA GLU A 244 14.64 1.03 -8.56
C GLU A 244 13.68 1.08 -9.75
N ILE A 245 12.55 1.79 -9.64
CA ILE A 245 11.53 1.91 -10.69
C ILE A 245 12.02 2.66 -11.95
N LEU A 246 13.22 3.25 -11.90
CA LEU A 246 13.89 3.82 -13.06
C LEU A 246 14.63 2.75 -13.88
N THR A 247 14.60 1.48 -13.48
CA THR A 247 15.26 0.38 -14.17
C THR A 247 14.23 -0.62 -14.69
N LYS A 248 14.56 -1.32 -15.76
CA LYS A 248 13.69 -2.33 -16.39
C LYS A 248 13.26 -3.46 -15.45
N GLU A 249 14.07 -3.79 -14.44
CA GLU A 249 13.76 -4.84 -13.47
C GLU A 249 12.56 -4.49 -12.58
N TYR A 250 12.31 -3.21 -12.30
CA TYR A 250 11.26 -2.77 -11.37
C TYR A 250 10.26 -1.78 -11.97
N GLY A 251 10.54 -1.25 -13.17
CA GLY A 251 9.75 -0.22 -13.83
C GLY A 251 8.44 -0.71 -14.43
N GLU A 252 8.25 -2.03 -14.56
CA GLU A 252 7.02 -2.65 -15.12
C GLU A 252 6.64 -2.01 -16.48
N ASP A 253 7.61 -1.87 -17.38
CA ASP A 253 7.50 -1.22 -18.70
C ASP A 253 7.26 0.31 -18.69
N LEU A 254 7.29 0.93 -17.49
CA LEU A 254 7.13 2.38 -17.30
C LEU A 254 8.45 3.11 -16.98
N GLU A 255 9.59 2.41 -16.96
CA GLU A 255 10.88 3.00 -16.56
C GLU A 255 11.28 4.19 -17.44
N LYS A 256 11.02 4.14 -18.75
CA LYS A 256 11.39 5.21 -19.68
C LYS A 256 10.66 6.52 -19.40
N TYR A 257 9.38 6.46 -19.02
CA TYR A 257 8.59 7.65 -18.67
C TYR A 257 8.99 8.19 -17.31
N LEU A 258 9.24 7.31 -16.33
CA LEU A 258 9.73 7.69 -15.02
C LEU A 258 11.13 8.34 -15.10
N GLN A 259 12.01 7.85 -15.98
CA GLN A 259 13.32 8.45 -16.25
C GLN A 259 13.19 9.88 -16.80
N ARG A 260 12.28 10.11 -17.76
CA ARG A 260 11.99 11.46 -18.27
C ARG A 260 11.49 12.40 -17.18
N ARG A 261 10.71 11.86 -16.24
CA ARG A 261 10.16 12.59 -15.09
C ARG A 261 11.08 12.55 -13.86
N LYS A 262 12.31 12.05 -13.95
CA LYS A 262 13.22 11.83 -12.79
C LYS A 262 13.46 13.07 -11.93
N LYS A 263 13.52 14.27 -12.53
CA LYS A 263 13.67 15.54 -11.79
C LYS A 263 12.44 15.89 -10.93
N HIS A 264 11.29 15.30 -11.26
CA HIS A 264 10.00 15.46 -10.60
C HIS A 264 9.55 14.20 -9.86
N LEU A 265 10.47 13.26 -9.59
CA LEU A 265 10.20 12.02 -8.87
C LEU A 265 10.94 12.02 -7.52
N VAL A 266 10.21 11.76 -6.44
CA VAL A 266 10.81 11.59 -5.09
C VAL A 266 10.27 10.37 -4.37
N GLY A 267 11.11 9.70 -3.58
CA GLY A 267 10.67 8.65 -2.67
C GLY A 267 10.43 9.18 -1.27
N ILE A 268 9.23 8.99 -0.72
CA ILE A 268 8.89 9.33 0.66
C ILE A 268 8.39 8.06 1.35
N LEU A 269 9.14 7.61 2.35
CA LEU A 269 8.83 6.40 3.10
C LEU A 269 7.45 6.52 3.80
N ASN A 270 6.63 5.47 3.73
CA ASN A 270 5.39 5.43 4.51
C ASN A 270 5.67 5.37 6.02
N GLY A 271 4.75 5.91 6.80
CA GLY A 271 4.72 5.71 8.25
C GLY A 271 3.89 4.49 8.65
N LEU A 272 3.93 4.19 9.94
CA LEU A 272 3.17 3.16 10.62
C LEU A 272 2.15 3.81 11.55
N ASP A 273 0.93 3.27 11.57
CA ASP A 273 -0.05 3.62 12.59
C ASP A 273 0.39 3.02 13.95
N LEU A 274 1.05 3.84 14.76
CA LEU A 274 1.52 3.48 16.09
C LEU A 274 0.40 3.34 17.13
N GLY A 275 -0.84 3.74 16.80
CA GLY A 275 -2.02 3.44 17.61
C GLY A 275 -2.45 1.99 17.42
N LEU A 276 -2.51 1.54 16.17
CA LEU A 276 -2.85 0.17 15.79
C LEU A 276 -1.74 -0.83 16.14
N PHE A 277 -0.49 -0.51 15.84
CA PHE A 277 0.67 -1.39 16.01
C PHE A 277 1.49 -0.98 17.24
N ASN A 278 0.99 -1.34 18.43
CA ASN A 278 1.58 -0.95 19.69
C ASN A 278 1.66 -2.11 20.69
N PRO A 279 2.83 -2.74 20.90
CA PRO A 279 2.93 -3.86 21.84
C PRO A 279 2.59 -3.50 23.30
N GLN A 280 2.51 -2.22 23.67
CA GLN A 280 2.08 -1.79 25.00
C GLN A 280 0.56 -1.75 25.16
N LYS A 281 -0.20 -1.64 24.07
CA LYS A 281 -1.66 -1.46 24.08
C LYS A 281 -2.40 -2.55 23.31
N ASP A 282 -1.69 -3.33 22.50
CA ASP A 282 -2.26 -4.36 21.64
C ASP A 282 -3.02 -5.40 22.47
N LYS A 283 -4.30 -5.56 22.13
CA LYS A 283 -5.23 -6.46 22.80
C LYS A 283 -5.17 -7.89 22.27
N PHE A 284 -4.54 -8.10 21.12
CA PHE A 284 -4.46 -9.40 20.47
C PHE A 284 -3.29 -10.25 20.97
N ILE A 285 -2.33 -9.64 21.65
CA ILE A 285 -1.12 -10.32 22.16
C ILE A 285 -1.30 -10.74 23.62
N LYS A 286 -0.70 -11.88 24.01
CA LYS A 286 -0.90 -12.49 25.33
C LYS A 286 -0.31 -11.66 26.46
N LYS A 287 0.89 -11.11 26.25
CA LYS A 287 1.55 -10.21 27.20
C LYS A 287 1.95 -8.93 26.48
N LYS A 288 1.48 -7.78 26.97
CA LYS A 288 1.87 -6.45 26.51
C LYS A 288 3.26 -6.07 27.01
N TYR A 289 4.01 -5.30 26.23
CA TYR A 289 5.40 -4.95 26.54
C TYR A 289 5.91 -3.69 25.85
N SER A 290 7.00 -3.17 26.41
CA SER A 290 7.84 -2.12 25.86
C SER A 290 9.27 -2.63 25.65
N VAL A 291 10.15 -1.77 25.16
CA VAL A 291 11.60 -2.07 25.07
C VAL A 291 12.25 -2.43 26.41
N LYS A 292 11.63 -2.06 27.54
CA LYS A 292 12.18 -2.33 28.88
C LYS A 292 11.97 -3.77 29.33
N ASN A 293 10.88 -4.43 28.91
CA ASN A 293 10.49 -5.75 29.40
C ASN A 293 10.20 -6.77 28.27
N PHE A 294 10.61 -6.47 27.04
CA PHE A 294 10.30 -7.29 25.88
C PHE A 294 10.80 -8.74 26.00
N ALA A 295 11.95 -8.99 26.63
CA ALA A 295 12.54 -10.33 26.67
C ALA A 295 11.59 -11.37 27.33
N VAL A 296 11.06 -11.03 28.52
CA VAL A 296 10.10 -11.88 29.24
C VAL A 296 8.78 -11.97 28.47
N ALA A 297 8.27 -10.82 28.00
CA ALA A 297 6.98 -10.79 27.33
C ALA A 297 6.97 -11.52 25.98
N LYS A 298 8.05 -11.41 25.19
CA LYS A 298 8.20 -12.15 23.93
C LYS A 298 8.26 -13.66 24.18
N SER A 299 8.94 -14.12 25.24
CA SER A 299 8.93 -15.54 25.62
C SER A 299 7.49 -16.05 25.88
N VAL A 300 6.69 -15.27 26.62
CA VAL A 300 5.27 -15.58 26.86
C VAL A 300 4.45 -15.59 25.57
N ASN A 301 4.63 -14.56 24.71
CA ASN A 301 3.91 -14.47 23.44
C ASN A 301 4.33 -15.59 22.46
N LYS A 302 5.59 -16.01 22.47
CA LYS A 302 6.12 -17.13 21.67
C LYS A 302 5.47 -18.45 22.09
N LYS A 303 5.45 -18.75 23.39
CA LYS A 303 4.78 -19.94 23.94
C LYS A 303 3.29 -19.96 23.57
N TYR A 304 2.62 -18.81 23.69
CA TYR A 304 1.22 -18.66 23.31
C TYR A 304 0.99 -18.88 21.81
N LEU A 305 1.86 -18.34 20.95
CA LEU A 305 1.80 -18.54 19.51
C LEU A 305 2.03 -20.01 19.13
N GLN A 306 3.00 -20.69 19.76
CA GLN A 306 3.23 -22.13 19.59
C GLN A 306 1.99 -22.93 19.95
N GLN A 307 1.41 -22.67 21.13
CA GLN A 307 0.18 -23.31 21.59
C GLN A 307 -0.98 -23.10 20.62
N ARG A 308 -1.26 -21.85 20.21
CA ARG A 308 -2.32 -21.54 19.22
C ARG A 308 -2.07 -22.22 17.88
N SER A 309 -0.80 -22.34 17.48
CA SER A 309 -0.38 -22.99 16.23
C SER A 309 -0.34 -24.51 16.31
N LYS A 310 -0.63 -25.10 17.49
CA LYS A 310 -0.48 -26.54 17.78
C LYS A 310 0.94 -27.06 17.54
N LEU A 311 1.94 -26.21 17.77
CA LEU A 311 3.36 -26.56 17.71
C LEU A 311 3.88 -26.89 19.13
N PRO A 312 4.91 -27.74 19.28
CA PRO A 312 5.59 -27.95 20.55
C PRO A 312 6.05 -26.63 21.17
N GLN A 313 5.79 -26.45 22.46
CA GLN A 313 6.10 -25.22 23.19
C GLN A 313 7.58 -25.22 23.61
N ARG A 314 8.45 -24.71 22.73
CA ARG A 314 9.90 -24.72 22.91
C ARG A 314 10.50 -23.32 22.88
N SER A 315 11.09 -22.89 24.00
CA SER A 315 11.79 -21.60 24.09
C SER A 315 13.22 -21.63 23.56
N ASP A 316 13.81 -22.82 23.45
CA ASP A 316 15.20 -23.06 23.09
C ASP A 316 15.48 -23.03 21.57
N ILE A 317 14.44 -23.09 20.73
CA ILE A 317 14.57 -23.07 19.27
C ILE A 317 14.01 -21.78 18.66
N PRO A 318 14.53 -21.28 17.53
CA PRO A 318 14.00 -20.07 16.90
C PRO A 318 12.61 -20.31 16.27
N LEU A 319 11.74 -19.31 16.39
CA LEU A 319 10.43 -19.26 15.73
C LEU A 319 10.42 -18.17 14.66
N PHE A 320 10.19 -18.57 13.41
CA PHE A 320 10.05 -17.69 12.25
C PHE A 320 8.57 -17.42 11.96
N GLY A 321 8.23 -16.16 11.72
CA GLY A 321 6.89 -15.72 11.33
C GLY A 321 6.86 -15.22 9.89
N LEU A 322 5.76 -15.47 9.18
CA LEU A 322 5.46 -14.85 7.89
C LEU A 322 3.98 -14.47 7.85
N VAL A 323 3.69 -13.20 7.57
CA VAL A 323 2.34 -12.70 7.31
C VAL A 323 2.36 -12.04 5.93
N THR A 324 1.71 -12.65 4.94
CA THR A 324 1.78 -12.15 3.55
C THR A 324 0.62 -12.63 2.68
N ARG A 325 0.38 -11.95 1.56
CA ARG A 325 -0.35 -12.56 0.43
C ARG A 325 0.51 -13.64 -0.20
N LEU A 326 -0.10 -14.75 -0.63
CA LEU A 326 0.60 -15.88 -1.24
C LEU A 326 0.71 -15.69 -2.75
N VAL A 327 1.63 -14.82 -3.16
CA VAL A 327 1.93 -14.49 -4.57
C VAL A 327 3.43 -14.48 -4.79
N GLU A 328 3.84 -14.62 -6.05
CA GLU A 328 5.25 -14.71 -6.47
C GLU A 328 6.09 -13.52 -5.98
N GLN A 329 5.55 -12.30 -6.09
CA GLN A 329 6.15 -11.05 -5.58
C GLN A 329 6.69 -11.17 -4.14
N LYS A 330 6.09 -12.03 -3.31
CA LYS A 330 6.41 -12.19 -1.89
C LYS A 330 7.50 -13.22 -1.61
N GLY A 331 8.21 -13.69 -2.65
CA GLY A 331 9.41 -14.49 -2.48
C GLY A 331 9.17 -15.96 -2.19
N LEU A 332 7.96 -16.48 -2.46
CA LEU A 332 7.59 -17.83 -2.08
C LEU A 332 8.31 -18.91 -2.89
N ASP A 333 8.62 -18.61 -4.14
CA ASP A 333 9.43 -19.42 -5.05
C ASP A 333 10.87 -19.64 -4.52
N ILE A 334 11.49 -18.65 -3.88
CA ILE A 334 12.80 -18.84 -3.24
C ILE A 334 12.71 -19.33 -1.79
N LEU A 335 11.65 -18.98 -1.08
CA LEU A 335 11.46 -19.28 0.34
C LEU A 335 11.10 -20.74 0.56
N LEU A 336 10.12 -21.29 -0.17
CA LEU A 336 9.60 -22.63 0.10
C LEU A 336 10.67 -23.71 -0.11
N PRO A 337 11.49 -23.69 -1.20
CA PRO A 337 12.61 -24.62 -1.34
C PRO A 337 13.66 -24.42 -0.24
N ALA A 338 13.95 -23.19 0.17
CA ALA A 338 14.89 -22.93 1.26
C ALA A 338 14.40 -23.49 2.59
N LEU A 339 13.10 -23.30 2.91
CA LEU A 339 12.47 -23.81 4.13
C LEU A 339 12.43 -25.33 4.16
N GLU A 340 12.10 -26.01 3.06
CA GLU A 340 12.06 -27.47 3.03
C GLU A 340 13.39 -28.11 3.46
N ASN A 341 14.51 -27.56 2.97
CA ASN A 341 15.84 -27.99 3.37
C ASN A 341 16.11 -27.72 4.86
N LEU A 342 15.76 -26.51 5.33
CA LEU A 342 16.03 -26.15 6.72
C LEU A 342 15.17 -26.90 7.74
N LEU A 343 13.92 -27.24 7.39
CA LEU A 343 13.03 -28.02 8.24
C LEU A 343 13.54 -29.45 8.44
N ALA A 344 14.24 -30.01 7.46
CA ALA A 344 14.93 -31.29 7.60
C ALA A 344 16.15 -31.17 8.54
N ASP A 345 17.02 -30.19 8.27
CA ASP A 345 18.36 -30.15 8.87
C ASP A 345 18.43 -29.50 10.27
N TYR A 346 17.46 -28.64 10.64
CA TYR A 346 17.54 -27.81 11.85
C TYR A 346 16.33 -27.94 12.77
N GLN A 347 16.56 -27.66 14.05
CA GLN A 347 15.52 -27.52 15.07
C GLN A 347 15.03 -26.07 15.08
N LEU A 348 13.92 -25.82 14.41
CA LEU A 348 13.26 -24.52 14.32
C LEU A 348 11.77 -24.69 14.11
N GLN A 349 11.03 -23.61 14.28
CA GLN A 349 9.61 -23.57 13.94
C GLN A 349 9.29 -22.40 13.00
N VAL A 350 8.23 -22.56 12.22
CA VAL A 350 7.73 -21.57 11.28
C VAL A 350 6.21 -21.49 11.39
N VAL A 351 5.68 -20.28 11.52
CA VAL A 351 4.24 -20.00 11.45
C VAL A 351 3.99 -19.05 10.28
N ILE A 352 3.17 -19.51 9.34
CA ILE A 352 2.78 -18.76 8.14
C ILE A 352 1.29 -18.44 8.20
N LEU A 353 0.95 -17.19 7.93
CA LEU A 353 -0.41 -16.68 7.78
C LEU A 353 -0.54 -15.96 6.43
N GLY A 354 -1.50 -16.38 5.62
CA GLY A 354 -1.72 -15.77 4.32
C GLY A 354 -2.62 -16.58 3.41
N THR A 355 -3.28 -15.90 2.48
CA THR A 355 -4.05 -16.50 1.38
C THR A 355 -3.53 -15.99 0.04
N GLY A 356 -3.76 -16.74 -1.04
CA GLY A 356 -3.37 -16.28 -2.38
C GLY A 356 -3.52 -17.35 -3.45
N ARG A 357 -2.48 -17.54 -4.28
CA ARG A 357 -2.55 -18.46 -5.41
C ARG A 357 -2.60 -19.92 -4.93
N PRO A 358 -3.51 -20.76 -5.48
CA PRO A 358 -3.66 -22.16 -5.08
C PRO A 358 -2.37 -22.98 -5.10
N GLN A 359 -1.48 -22.72 -6.07
CA GLN A 359 -0.19 -23.41 -6.19
C GLN A 359 0.68 -23.28 -4.94
N TYR A 360 0.76 -22.08 -4.34
CA TYR A 360 1.55 -21.85 -3.13
C TYR A 360 0.86 -22.43 -1.90
N GLU A 361 -0.46 -22.33 -1.82
CA GLU A 361 -1.25 -22.93 -0.75
C GLU A 361 -1.09 -24.45 -0.70
N GLN A 362 -1.08 -25.12 -1.85
CA GLN A 362 -0.88 -26.56 -1.95
C GLN A 362 0.51 -26.98 -1.49
N VAL A 363 1.56 -26.28 -1.92
CA VAL A 363 2.95 -26.55 -1.49
C VAL A 363 3.08 -26.37 0.02
N LEU A 364 2.53 -25.29 0.56
CA LEU A 364 2.51 -25.01 2.00
C LEU A 364 1.77 -26.08 2.80
N LYS A 365 0.63 -26.57 2.32
CA LYS A 365 -0.11 -27.68 2.95
C LYS A 365 0.72 -28.97 2.96
N LYS A 366 1.38 -29.30 1.84
CA LYS A 366 2.25 -30.49 1.73
C LYS A 366 3.43 -30.40 2.72
N LEU A 367 4.12 -29.26 2.78
CA LEU A 367 5.22 -29.06 3.72
C LEU A 367 4.76 -29.11 5.18
N ALA A 368 3.61 -28.52 5.52
CA ALA A 368 3.08 -28.56 6.89
C ALA A 368 2.70 -29.99 7.31
N LYS A 369 2.17 -30.81 6.39
CA LYS A 369 1.90 -32.22 6.65
C LYS A 369 3.18 -33.04 6.83
N LYS A 370 4.24 -32.71 6.08
CA LYS A 370 5.56 -33.37 6.18
C LYS A 370 6.29 -33.02 7.49
N TYR A 371 6.10 -31.81 8.00
CA TYR A 371 6.78 -31.32 9.21
C TYR A 371 5.80 -30.73 10.26
N PRO A 372 4.87 -31.53 10.81
CA PRO A 372 3.76 -31.02 11.63
C PRO A 372 4.19 -30.36 12.94
N GLU A 373 5.34 -30.75 13.49
CA GLU A 373 5.89 -30.17 14.72
C GLU A 373 6.76 -28.92 14.49
N LYS A 374 7.08 -28.61 13.21
CA LYS A 374 7.96 -27.50 12.84
C LYS A 374 7.26 -26.43 12.01
N LEU A 375 6.25 -26.76 11.22
CA LEU A 375 5.61 -25.80 10.31
C LEU A 375 4.10 -25.79 10.50
N LYS A 376 3.56 -24.61 10.83
CA LYS A 376 2.14 -24.33 10.79
C LYS A 376 1.80 -23.34 9.69
N THR A 377 0.80 -23.67 8.89
CA THR A 377 0.25 -22.81 7.84
C THR A 377 -1.21 -22.48 8.17
N ASN A 378 -1.56 -21.20 8.09
CA ASN A 378 -2.89 -20.66 8.35
C ASN A 378 -3.35 -19.91 7.10
N LEU A 379 -4.18 -20.57 6.29
CA LEU A 379 -4.60 -20.06 4.98
C LEU A 379 -5.92 -19.31 5.07
N ILE A 380 -5.93 -18.30 5.95
CA ILE A 380 -7.10 -17.48 6.26
C ILE A 380 -6.66 -16.03 6.45
N PHE A 381 -7.63 -15.12 6.49
CA PHE A 381 -7.39 -13.77 7.01
C PHE A 381 -7.71 -13.73 8.50
N ASP A 382 -6.71 -13.50 9.35
CA ASP A 382 -6.88 -13.40 10.80
C ASP A 382 -5.96 -12.29 11.34
N LEU A 383 -6.54 -11.12 11.61
CA LEU A 383 -5.80 -9.98 12.17
C LEU A 383 -5.15 -10.36 13.51
N SER A 384 -5.91 -10.97 14.42
CA SER A 384 -5.43 -11.33 15.75
C SER A 384 -4.20 -12.23 15.67
N LEU A 385 -4.24 -13.24 14.78
CA LEU A 385 -3.09 -14.11 14.58
C LEU A 385 -1.91 -13.36 13.95
N ALA A 386 -2.14 -12.41 13.03
CA ALA A 386 -1.07 -11.59 12.48
C ALA A 386 -0.32 -10.81 13.59
N GLN A 387 -1.03 -10.13 14.50
CA GLN A 387 -0.38 -9.44 15.63
C GLN A 387 0.34 -10.40 16.58
N GLN A 388 -0.23 -11.58 16.81
CA GLN A 388 0.41 -12.63 17.62
C GLN A 388 1.68 -13.17 16.97
N ILE A 389 1.72 -13.30 15.63
CA ILE A 389 2.94 -13.65 14.88
C ILE A 389 4.02 -12.59 15.09
N TYR A 390 3.70 -11.30 14.93
CA TYR A 390 4.67 -10.22 15.18
C TYR A 390 5.21 -10.22 16.63
N ALA A 391 4.34 -10.47 17.62
CA ALA A 391 4.73 -10.48 19.01
C ALA A 391 5.54 -11.72 19.42
N GLY A 392 5.14 -12.90 18.92
CA GLY A 392 5.66 -14.20 19.33
C GLY A 392 6.84 -14.70 18.49
N ALA A 393 6.99 -14.27 17.24
CA ALA A 393 8.12 -14.68 16.42
C ALA A 393 9.42 -14.00 16.87
N ASP A 394 10.53 -14.73 16.74
CA ASP A 394 11.88 -14.20 16.91
C ASP A 394 12.34 -13.48 15.65
N PHE A 395 12.00 -14.07 14.51
CA PHE A 395 12.39 -13.62 13.19
C PHE A 395 11.17 -13.47 12.28
N PHE A 396 11.16 -12.44 11.43
CA PHE A 396 10.05 -12.20 10.50
C PHE A 396 10.54 -12.25 9.06
N LEU A 397 9.94 -13.11 8.24
CA LEU A 397 10.39 -13.40 6.88
C LEU A 397 9.78 -12.40 5.89
N MET A 398 10.62 -11.77 5.06
CA MET A 398 10.20 -10.86 3.99
C MET A 398 11.08 -11.03 2.73
N PRO A 399 11.06 -12.20 2.08
CA PRO A 399 11.95 -12.53 0.96
C PRO A 399 11.48 -11.95 -0.38
N SER A 400 10.76 -10.82 -0.37
CA SER A 400 10.04 -10.31 -1.54
C SER A 400 10.98 -10.03 -2.72
N SER A 401 10.50 -10.32 -3.95
CA SER A 401 11.22 -9.99 -5.17
C SER A 401 11.32 -8.47 -5.33
N PHE A 402 10.26 -7.74 -5.02
CA PHE A 402 10.31 -6.29 -4.84
C PHE A 402 9.31 -5.86 -3.76
N GLU A 403 9.58 -4.75 -3.09
CA GLU A 403 8.73 -4.23 -2.01
C GLU A 403 8.77 -2.69 -1.98
N PRO A 404 7.77 -2.00 -2.56
CA PRO A 404 7.79 -0.54 -2.72
C PRO A 404 8.07 0.20 -1.42
N CYS A 405 7.40 -0.21 -0.34
CA CYS A 405 7.70 0.23 1.03
C CYS A 405 7.85 -0.97 1.97
N GLY A 406 6.80 -1.81 2.03
CA GLY A 406 6.67 -2.84 3.05
C GLY A 406 6.29 -2.23 4.39
N LEU A 407 5.22 -2.72 5.02
CA LEU A 407 4.86 -2.36 6.40
C LEU A 407 5.27 -3.45 7.39
N GLY A 408 5.40 -4.70 6.92
CA GLY A 408 5.63 -5.87 7.76
C GLY A 408 6.91 -5.79 8.57
N GLN A 409 7.99 -5.24 8.02
CA GLN A 409 9.28 -5.08 8.69
C GLN A 409 9.22 -4.01 9.77
N MET A 410 8.49 -2.91 9.53
CA MET A 410 8.30 -1.86 10.52
C MET A 410 7.49 -2.41 11.71
N ILE A 411 6.42 -3.17 11.43
CA ILE A 411 5.62 -3.84 12.46
C ILE A 411 6.48 -4.87 13.20
N ALA A 412 7.23 -5.71 12.49
CA ALA A 412 8.11 -6.71 13.08
C ALA A 412 9.12 -6.08 14.04
N MET A 413 9.87 -5.06 13.58
CA MET A 413 10.83 -4.33 14.41
C MET A 413 10.16 -3.68 15.62
N ARG A 414 8.98 -3.07 15.44
CA ARG A 414 8.19 -2.46 16.51
C ARG A 414 7.80 -3.47 17.59
N TYR A 415 7.51 -4.70 17.22
CA TYR A 415 7.16 -5.82 18.11
C TYR A 415 8.38 -6.68 18.50
N GLY A 416 9.58 -6.28 18.06
CA GLY A 416 10.83 -6.97 18.39
C GLY A 416 11.01 -8.33 17.72
N ALA A 417 10.32 -8.61 16.62
CA ALA A 417 10.68 -9.68 15.70
C ALA A 417 11.70 -9.13 14.69
N VAL A 418 12.84 -9.81 14.53
CA VAL A 418 13.95 -9.34 13.69
C VAL A 418 13.63 -9.66 12.22
N PRO A 419 13.48 -8.65 11.33
CA PRO A 419 13.16 -8.92 9.93
C PRO A 419 14.36 -9.55 9.19
N LEU A 420 14.03 -10.54 8.36
CA LEU A 420 14.90 -11.22 7.39
C LEU A 420 14.37 -10.92 6.00
N ALA A 421 15.03 -10.01 5.30
CA ALA A 421 14.49 -9.40 4.10
C ALA A 421 15.48 -9.36 2.94
N ARG A 422 14.95 -9.35 1.72
CA ARG A 422 15.74 -8.94 0.56
C ARG A 422 16.02 -7.43 0.65
N GLN A 423 17.20 -7.01 0.25
CA GLN A 423 17.60 -5.61 0.15
C GLN A 423 16.97 -4.97 -1.11
N THR A 424 15.68 -4.65 -1.06
CA THR A 424 14.92 -4.02 -2.14
C THR A 424 13.91 -3.00 -1.59
N GLY A 425 13.65 -1.94 -2.35
CA GLY A 425 12.69 -0.89 -2.07
C GLY A 425 12.72 -0.41 -0.62
N GLY A 426 11.56 -0.30 0.02
CA GLY A 426 11.48 0.20 1.39
C GLY A 426 12.07 -0.74 2.44
N LEU A 427 12.33 -2.02 2.12
CA LEU A 427 13.06 -2.92 3.04
C LEU A 427 14.50 -2.45 3.21
N LYS A 428 15.15 -1.98 2.14
CA LYS A 428 16.49 -1.39 2.20
C LYS A 428 16.49 -0.07 2.99
N ASP A 429 15.44 0.73 2.86
CA ASP A 429 15.35 2.04 3.52
C ASP A 429 15.00 1.95 5.02
N THR A 430 14.43 0.82 5.47
CA THR A 430 13.95 0.65 6.85
C THR A 430 14.80 -0.28 7.69
N ILE A 431 15.48 -1.26 7.07
CA ILE A 431 16.26 -2.26 7.79
C ILE A 431 17.74 -1.92 7.67
N ILE A 432 18.38 -1.67 8.82
CA ILE A 432 19.81 -1.50 8.89
C ILE A 432 20.43 -2.89 9.12
N ASN A 433 21.08 -3.42 8.08
CA ASN A 433 21.62 -4.78 8.10
C ASN A 433 22.56 -5.02 9.30
N ASN A 434 22.36 -6.14 10.01
CA ASN A 434 23.05 -6.53 11.24
C ASN A 434 22.86 -5.57 12.43
N LYS A 435 21.99 -4.56 12.34
CA LYS A 435 21.67 -3.65 13.44
C LYS A 435 20.21 -3.72 13.87
N THR A 436 19.27 -3.71 12.92
CA THR A 436 17.82 -3.82 13.19
C THR A 436 17.19 -5.04 12.52
N GLY A 437 17.86 -5.62 11.54
CA GLY A 437 17.45 -6.84 10.82
C GLY A 437 18.58 -7.48 10.04
N LEU A 438 18.24 -8.46 9.22
CA LEU A 438 19.17 -9.20 8.37
C LEU A 438 18.75 -9.04 6.90
N LEU A 439 19.66 -8.52 6.08
CA LEU A 439 19.45 -8.32 4.66
C LEU A 439 20.29 -9.26 3.81
N PHE A 440 19.71 -9.74 2.72
CA PHE A 440 20.39 -10.43 1.62
C PHE A 440 20.08 -9.74 0.29
N GLN A 441 20.98 -9.85 -0.70
CA GLN A 441 20.87 -9.08 -1.95
C GLN A 441 20.31 -9.90 -3.11
N LYS A 442 20.99 -10.99 -3.48
CA LYS A 442 20.60 -11.77 -4.67
C LYS A 442 19.31 -12.54 -4.41
N TYR A 443 18.35 -12.43 -5.32
CA TYR A 443 17.07 -13.14 -5.26
C TYR A 443 17.26 -14.60 -5.67
N THR A 444 17.76 -15.43 -4.76
CA THR A 444 18.06 -16.84 -5.03
C THR A 444 17.76 -17.71 -3.81
N VAL A 445 17.44 -18.98 -4.05
CA VAL A 445 17.26 -19.99 -2.99
C VAL A 445 18.53 -20.12 -2.12
N SER A 446 19.73 -20.02 -2.73
CA SER A 446 21.00 -20.14 -2.01
C SER A 446 21.20 -19.03 -0.98
N GLU A 447 20.98 -17.77 -1.37
CA GLU A 447 21.06 -16.64 -0.44
C GLU A 447 19.99 -16.72 0.66
N MET A 448 18.78 -17.16 0.32
CA MET A 448 17.72 -17.39 1.31
C MET A 448 18.14 -18.44 2.35
N LYS A 449 18.75 -19.56 1.92
CA LYS A 449 19.29 -20.58 2.84
C LYS A 449 20.39 -20.00 3.73
N LYS A 450 21.32 -19.21 3.17
CA LYS A 450 22.41 -18.58 3.94
C LYS A 450 21.88 -17.64 5.02
N ILE A 451 20.92 -16.78 4.69
CA ILE A 451 20.39 -15.81 5.64
C ILE A 451 19.58 -16.49 6.76
N LEU A 452 18.82 -17.53 6.44
CA LEU A 452 18.10 -18.33 7.45
C LEU A 452 19.08 -19.05 8.39
N LYS A 453 20.13 -19.68 7.86
CA LYS A 453 21.19 -20.31 8.68
C LYS A 453 21.87 -19.28 9.59
N LYS A 454 22.12 -18.06 9.08
CA LYS A 454 22.66 -16.96 9.89
C LYS A 454 21.72 -16.55 11.02
N ALA A 455 20.41 -16.49 10.78
CA ALA A 455 19.42 -16.21 11.82
C ALA A 455 19.44 -17.26 12.94
N ILE A 456 19.50 -18.55 12.58
CA ILE A 456 19.61 -19.65 13.56
C ILE A 456 20.86 -19.49 14.42
N LYS A 457 22.02 -19.20 13.81
CA LYS A 457 23.27 -18.94 14.54
C LYS A 457 23.15 -17.72 15.47
N ILE A 458 22.49 -16.64 15.03
CA ILE A 458 22.27 -15.45 15.86
C ILE A 458 21.37 -15.75 17.06
N TYR A 459 20.35 -16.58 16.90
CA TYR A 459 19.46 -16.98 17.99
C TYR A 459 20.21 -17.65 19.15
N GLN A 460 21.24 -18.44 18.83
CA GLN A 460 22.13 -19.07 19.81
C GLN A 460 23.00 -18.07 20.60
N HIS A 461 22.96 -16.77 20.25
CA HIS A 461 23.70 -15.71 20.91
C HIS A 461 22.74 -14.65 21.49
N PRO A 462 22.16 -14.87 22.70
CA PRO A 462 21.12 -14.01 23.27
C PRO A 462 21.50 -12.52 23.36
N ALA A 463 22.77 -12.21 23.63
CA ALA A 463 23.24 -10.83 23.67
C ALA A 463 23.18 -10.13 22.29
N LYS A 464 23.51 -10.85 21.20
CA LYS A 464 23.40 -10.33 19.82
C LYS A 464 21.93 -10.15 19.45
N MET A 465 21.09 -11.14 19.76
CA MET A 465 19.65 -11.07 19.51
C MET A 465 19.00 -9.89 20.25
N LYS A 466 19.31 -9.71 21.55
CA LYS A 466 18.83 -8.59 22.36
C LYS A 466 19.20 -7.24 21.74
N LYS A 467 20.43 -7.07 21.23
CA LYS A 467 20.87 -5.83 20.57
C LYS A 467 20.07 -5.54 19.29
N LEU A 468 19.79 -6.54 18.46
CA LEU A 468 18.97 -6.38 17.25
C LEU A 468 17.55 -5.93 17.60
N VAL A 469 16.92 -6.63 18.56
CA VAL A 469 15.55 -6.35 18.98
C VAL A 469 15.41 -4.95 19.59
N VAL A 470 16.31 -4.58 20.51
CA VAL A 470 16.25 -3.26 21.16
C VAL A 470 16.41 -2.13 20.15
N ARG A 471 17.31 -2.27 19.17
CA ARG A 471 17.49 -1.25 18.13
C ARG A 471 16.24 -1.16 17.25
N GLY A 472 15.74 -2.28 16.74
CA GLY A 472 14.52 -2.29 15.92
C GLY A 472 13.29 -1.69 16.64
N MET A 473 13.10 -2.00 17.93
CA MET A 473 11.99 -1.45 18.71
C MET A 473 12.08 0.05 19.00
N LYS A 474 13.28 0.65 18.83
CA LYS A 474 13.55 2.08 19.05
C LYS A 474 13.47 2.92 17.77
N GLU A 475 13.42 2.29 16.60
CA GLU A 475 13.24 3.00 15.33
C GLU A 475 11.91 3.76 15.33
N ASP A 476 11.95 5.00 14.83
CA ASP A 476 10.75 5.81 14.66
C ASP A 476 10.19 5.61 13.25
N PHE A 477 9.14 4.80 13.16
CA PHE A 477 8.33 4.62 11.95
C PHE A 477 7.03 5.42 12.01
N SER A 478 6.91 6.46 12.83
CA SER A 478 5.69 7.26 12.90
C SER A 478 5.41 8.01 11.58
N TRP A 479 4.13 8.27 11.32
CA TRP A 479 3.72 9.12 10.20
C TRP A 479 4.18 10.58 10.31
N GLN A 480 4.64 11.02 11.48
CA GLN A 480 5.09 12.40 11.69
C GLN A 480 6.30 12.74 10.80
N ALA A 481 7.34 11.91 10.83
CA ALA A 481 8.54 12.11 10.03
C ALA A 481 8.25 12.07 8.51
N SER A 482 7.35 11.18 8.08
CA SER A 482 6.91 11.12 6.68
C SER A 482 6.09 12.35 6.29
N ALA A 483 5.16 12.79 7.14
CA ALA A 483 4.30 13.95 6.88
C ALA A 483 5.10 15.25 6.73
N GLU A 484 6.19 15.43 7.48
CA GLU A 484 7.08 16.58 7.32
C GLU A 484 7.75 16.60 5.94
N LYS A 485 8.12 15.44 5.38
CA LYS A 485 8.65 15.33 4.02
C LYS A 485 7.58 15.65 2.98
N TYR A 486 6.35 15.17 3.16
CA TYR A 486 5.22 15.53 2.29
C TYR A 486 4.90 17.02 2.36
N LEU A 487 4.93 17.63 3.55
CA LEU A 487 4.71 19.07 3.70
C LEU A 487 5.74 19.89 2.92
N LYS A 488 7.03 19.52 3.01
CA LYS A 488 8.10 20.15 2.21
C LYS A 488 7.87 19.99 0.71
N LEU A 489 7.38 18.82 0.28
CA LEU A 489 7.05 18.59 -1.13
C LEU A 489 5.87 19.47 -1.57
N TYR A 490 4.82 19.59 -0.77
CA TYR A 490 3.70 20.48 -1.08
C TYR A 490 4.10 21.95 -1.16
N GLN A 491 4.99 22.40 -0.27
CA GLN A 491 5.53 23.76 -0.29
C GLN A 491 6.43 24.04 -1.49
N LYS A 492 6.98 23.00 -2.12
CA LYS A 492 7.74 23.13 -3.38
C LYS A 492 6.82 23.20 -4.61
N LEU A 493 5.63 22.59 -4.51
CA LEU A 493 4.64 22.55 -5.59
C LEU A 493 3.86 23.86 -5.71
N LYS A 494 3.52 24.46 -4.57
CA LYS A 494 2.88 25.77 -4.45
C LYS A 494 3.93 26.87 -4.57
#